data_AF-A0A7X2S930-F1
#
_entry.id   AF-A0A7X2S930-F1
#
_cell.length_a   1.000
_cell.length_b   1.000
_cell.length_c   1.000
_cell.angle_alpha   90.00
_cell.angle_beta   90.00
_cell.angle_gamma   90.00
#
_symmetry.space_group_name_H-M   'P 1'
#
loop_
_entity.id
_entity.type
_entity.pdbx_description
1 polymer ?
#
loop_
_entity_poly.entity_id
_entity_poly.type
_entity_poly.pdbx_seq_one_letter_code
_entity_poly.pdbx_strand_id
1 'polypeptide(L)'
;MPQIDYFKAQAKKLFKDYRTQSTHTDEVGGFTYFTYSPKFFDIDRIFIDYDWDEENFTLMKAQHLIAVLVGFEKWGDLVQASRDELELAKLLWENQHKIHPEEWGDYILQFEADNGIKLTARERLDVLTNVFVKVDGHSSPFGDYRLK
;
A
#
# COMPACT_ATOMS: atom_id res chain seq x y z
N MET A 1 -5.21 18.67 5.42
CA MET A 1 -3.83 18.27 5.10
C MET A 1 -3.89 17.50 3.79
N PRO A 2 -3.29 18.00 2.70
CA PRO A 2 -3.48 17.43 1.36
C PRO A 2 -3.21 15.92 1.26
N GLN A 3 -2.21 15.41 1.98
CA GLN A 3 -1.86 13.98 2.02
C GLN A 3 -2.94 13.12 2.68
N ILE A 4 -3.56 13.58 3.77
CA ILE A 4 -4.67 12.84 4.40
C ILE A 4 -5.87 12.74 3.46
N ASP A 5 -6.17 13.83 2.75
CA ASP A 5 -7.27 13.83 1.78
C ASP A 5 -6.97 12.92 0.58
N TYR A 6 -5.69 12.82 0.19
CA TYR A 6 -5.21 11.84 -0.77
C TYR A 6 -5.48 10.40 -0.30
N PHE A 7 -5.07 10.02 0.92
CA PHE A 7 -5.28 8.65 1.41
C PHE A 7 -6.76 8.32 1.62
N LYS A 8 -7.59 9.29 2.04
CA LYS A 8 -9.05 9.13 2.04
C LYS A 8 -9.59 8.85 0.64
N ALA A 9 -9.04 9.47 -0.40
CA ALA A 9 -9.43 9.21 -1.77
C ALA A 9 -8.99 7.82 -2.23
N GLN A 10 -7.80 7.35 -1.85
CA GLN A 10 -7.36 5.98 -2.14
C GLN A 10 -8.26 4.94 -1.46
N ALA A 11 -8.60 5.14 -0.18
CA ALA A 11 -9.50 4.25 0.55
C ALA A 11 -10.90 4.17 -0.10
N LYS A 12 -11.42 5.30 -0.62
CA LYS A 12 -12.69 5.31 -1.36
C LYS A 12 -12.61 4.55 -2.68
N LYS A 13 -11.49 4.62 -3.39
CA LYS A 13 -11.26 3.84 -4.62
C LYS A 13 -11.18 2.34 -4.30
N LEU A 14 -10.46 1.97 -3.25
CA LEU A 14 -10.31 0.58 -2.80
C LEU A 14 -11.66 0.00 -2.42
N PHE A 15 -12.43 0.74 -1.62
CA PHE A 15 -13.78 0.33 -1.27
C PHE A 15 -14.72 0.29 -2.49
N LYS A 16 -14.52 1.16 -3.48
CA LYS A 16 -15.30 1.12 -4.72
C LYS A 16 -15.01 -0.15 -5.53
N ASP A 17 -13.75 -0.56 -5.62
CA ASP A 17 -13.36 -1.79 -6.31
C ASP A 17 -13.80 -3.03 -5.55
N TYR A 18 -13.66 -3.05 -4.22
CA TYR A 18 -14.22 -4.13 -3.39
C TYR A 18 -15.72 -4.33 -3.65
N ARG A 19 -16.51 -3.27 -3.79
CA ARG A 19 -17.96 -3.37 -4.07
C ARG A 19 -18.32 -3.99 -5.42
N THR A 20 -17.34 -4.31 -6.27
CA THR A 20 -17.55 -5.11 -7.49
C THR A 20 -17.55 -6.60 -7.21
N GLN A 21 -17.35 -7.01 -5.95
CA GLN A 21 -17.35 -8.40 -5.50
C GLN A 21 -18.55 -9.16 -6.04
N SER A 22 -18.27 -10.33 -6.61
CA SER A 22 -19.24 -11.33 -7.01
C SER A 22 -18.72 -12.72 -6.66
N THR A 23 -19.62 -13.67 -6.46
CA THR A 23 -19.26 -15.05 -6.14
C THR A 23 -19.18 -15.87 -7.42
N HIS A 24 -18.12 -16.66 -7.57
CA HIS A 24 -18.00 -17.68 -8.59
C HIS A 24 -17.86 -19.05 -7.92
N THR A 25 -18.60 -20.04 -8.41
CA THR A 25 -18.48 -21.43 -7.94
C THR A 25 -17.77 -22.25 -9.01
N ASP A 26 -16.63 -22.83 -8.66
CA ASP A 26 -15.93 -23.76 -9.53
C ASP A 26 -16.79 -25.01 -9.76
N GLU A 27 -17.10 -25.30 -11.03
CA GLU A 27 -17.94 -26.44 -11.41
C GLU A 27 -17.26 -27.80 -11.16
N VAL A 28 -15.92 -27.84 -11.04
CA VAL A 28 -15.17 -29.09 -10.81
C VAL A 28 -15.04 -29.40 -9.32
N GLY A 29 -14.61 -28.42 -8.52
CA GLY A 29 -14.35 -28.58 -7.09
C GLY A 29 -15.52 -28.21 -6.17
N GLY A 30 -16.53 -27.50 -6.67
CA GLY A 30 -17.67 -27.01 -5.88
C GLY A 30 -17.33 -25.89 -4.89
N PHE A 31 -16.09 -25.36 -4.93
CA PHE A 31 -15.66 -24.25 -4.09
C PHE A 31 -16.22 -22.94 -4.62
N THR A 32 -16.75 -22.12 -3.71
CA THR A 32 -17.17 -20.75 -4.05
C THR A 32 -16.10 -19.79 -3.60
N TYR A 33 -15.64 -18.94 -4.51
CA TYR A 33 -14.67 -17.90 -4.26
C TYR A 33 -15.24 -16.54 -4.66
N PHE A 34 -14.72 -15.49 -4.05
CA PHE A 34 -15.00 -14.12 -4.45
C PHE A 34 -14.17 -13.77 -5.68
N THR A 35 -14.75 -12.93 -6.53
CA THR A 35 -14.11 -12.39 -7.73
C THR A 35 -14.47 -10.92 -7.82
N TYR A 36 -13.57 -10.12 -8.39
CA TYR A 36 -13.74 -8.67 -8.49
C TYR A 36 -13.61 -8.22 -9.94
N SER A 37 -14.20 -7.08 -10.26
CA SER A 37 -13.98 -6.35 -11.52
C SER A 37 -13.40 -4.96 -11.20
N PRO A 38 -12.20 -4.89 -10.61
CA PRO A 38 -11.65 -3.65 -10.10
C PRO A 38 -11.22 -2.71 -11.22
N LYS A 39 -11.20 -1.40 -10.91
CA LYS A 39 -10.74 -0.35 -11.83
C LYS A 39 -9.45 0.32 -11.36
N PHE A 40 -9.19 0.37 -10.06
CA PHE A 40 -8.09 1.14 -9.48
C PHE A 40 -6.99 0.25 -8.90
N PHE A 41 -7.34 -0.86 -8.26
CA PHE A 41 -6.38 -1.71 -7.55
C PHE A 41 -6.58 -3.20 -7.82
N ASP A 42 -5.49 -3.95 -7.77
CA ASP A 42 -5.49 -5.41 -7.75
C ASP A 42 -6.00 -5.90 -6.38
N ILE A 43 -7.33 -6.00 -6.25
CA ILE A 43 -8.00 -6.34 -4.99
C ILE A 43 -7.64 -7.76 -4.55
N ASP A 44 -7.68 -8.71 -5.47
CA ASP A 44 -7.36 -10.11 -5.18
C ASP A 44 -5.98 -10.21 -4.54
N ARG A 45 -4.99 -9.55 -5.15
CA ARG A 45 -3.65 -9.56 -4.62
C ARG A 45 -3.51 -8.83 -3.28
N ILE A 46 -4.08 -7.63 -3.14
CA ILE A 46 -4.02 -6.90 -1.86
C ILE A 46 -4.59 -7.74 -0.72
N PHE A 47 -5.72 -8.43 -0.95
CA PHE A 47 -6.39 -9.18 0.11
C PHE A 47 -5.63 -10.46 0.45
N ILE A 48 -5.03 -11.11 -0.53
CA ILE A 48 -4.13 -12.27 -0.31
C ILE A 48 -2.88 -11.84 0.46
N ASP A 49 -2.17 -10.79 0.00
CA ASP A 49 -0.89 -10.38 0.56
C ASP A 49 -1.03 -9.89 2.02
N TYR A 50 -2.21 -9.37 2.40
CA TYR A 50 -2.51 -8.87 3.76
C TYR A 50 -3.48 -9.75 4.56
N ASP A 51 -3.76 -10.98 4.10
CA ASP A 51 -4.67 -11.95 4.74
C ASP A 51 -5.99 -11.31 5.21
N TRP A 52 -6.60 -10.52 4.32
CA TRP A 52 -7.75 -9.70 4.67
C TRP A 52 -9.06 -10.45 4.50
N ASP A 53 -9.91 -10.43 5.54
CA ASP A 53 -11.26 -11.00 5.47
C ASP A 53 -12.13 -10.25 4.44
N GLU A 54 -12.42 -10.96 3.34
CA GLU A 54 -13.23 -10.50 2.22
C GLU A 54 -14.70 -10.27 2.59
N GLU A 55 -15.15 -10.78 3.74
CA GLU A 55 -16.49 -10.54 4.25
C GLU A 55 -16.61 -9.20 4.99
N ASN A 56 -17.73 -8.52 4.77
CA ASN A 56 -18.08 -7.29 5.49
C ASN A 56 -16.98 -6.21 5.43
N PHE A 57 -16.33 -6.02 4.28
CA PHE A 57 -15.36 -4.96 4.11
C PHE A 57 -16.08 -3.60 4.05
N THR A 58 -15.74 -2.69 4.96
CA THR A 58 -16.36 -1.36 5.06
C THR A 58 -15.40 -0.28 4.60
N LEU A 59 -15.89 0.95 4.39
CA LEU A 59 -15.00 2.08 4.10
C LEU A 59 -13.98 2.34 5.23
N MET A 60 -14.34 2.07 6.48
CA MET A 60 -13.40 2.20 7.61
C MET A 60 -12.30 1.14 7.56
N LYS A 61 -12.66 -0.11 7.22
CA LYS A 61 -11.68 -1.18 6.95
C LYS A 61 -10.78 -0.82 5.77
N ALA A 62 -11.32 -0.23 4.70
CA ALA A 62 -10.53 0.26 3.57
C ALA A 62 -9.54 1.36 3.96
N GLN A 63 -9.92 2.29 4.83
CA GLN A 63 -9.01 3.30 5.37
C GLN A 63 -7.90 2.67 6.20
N HIS A 64 -8.23 1.68 7.03
CA HIS A 64 -7.24 0.95 7.81
C HIS A 64 -6.27 0.19 6.91
N LEU A 65 -6.76 -0.54 5.91
CA LEU A 65 -5.92 -1.27 4.97
C LEU A 65 -4.99 -0.35 4.17
N ILE A 66 -5.45 0.83 3.73
CA ILE A 66 -4.56 1.82 3.11
C ILE A 66 -3.45 2.27 4.05
N ALA A 67 -3.72 2.42 5.36
CA ALA A 67 -2.68 2.78 6.32
C ALA A 67 -1.63 1.67 6.46
N VAL A 68 -2.07 0.41 6.52
CA VAL A 68 -1.19 -0.77 6.55
C VAL A 68 -0.34 -0.87 5.28
N LEU A 69 -0.96 -0.70 4.10
CA LEU A 69 -0.29 -0.72 2.80
C LEU A 69 0.82 0.33 2.65
N VAL A 70 0.77 1.41 3.43
CA VAL A 70 1.78 2.48 3.41
C VAL A 70 2.65 2.52 4.68
N GLY A 71 2.65 1.43 5.45
CA GLY A 71 3.60 1.20 6.54
C GLY A 71 3.16 1.68 7.93
N PHE A 72 1.88 1.96 8.15
CA PHE A 72 1.32 2.31 9.46
C PHE A 72 0.52 1.14 10.05
N GLU A 73 0.45 1.03 11.38
CA GLU A 73 -0.33 -0.03 12.03
C GLU A 73 -1.85 0.16 11.81
N LYS A 74 -2.32 1.42 11.81
CA LYS A 74 -3.74 1.75 11.65
C LYS A 74 -3.96 3.15 11.10
N TRP A 75 -5.17 3.37 10.60
CA TRP A 75 -5.61 4.69 10.10
C TRP A 75 -5.39 5.84 11.10
N GLY A 76 -5.61 5.59 12.39
CA GLY A 76 -5.41 6.60 13.43
C GLY A 76 -3.96 7.11 13.52
N ASP A 77 -2.99 6.25 13.25
CA ASP A 77 -1.57 6.59 13.29
C ASP A 77 -1.19 7.41 12.06
N LEU A 78 -1.67 6.97 10.88
CA LEU A 78 -1.51 7.73 9.64
C LEU A 78 -2.10 9.15 9.76
N VAL A 79 -3.28 9.32 10.35
CA VAL A 79 -3.90 10.65 10.51
C VAL A 79 -3.12 11.58 11.44
N GLN A 80 -2.38 11.02 12.40
CA GLN A 80 -1.57 11.76 13.37
C GLN A 80 -0.11 11.93 12.93
N ALA A 81 0.29 11.27 11.83
CA ALA A 81 1.64 11.30 11.33
C ALA A 81 2.09 12.72 10.95
N SER A 82 3.39 12.96 11.07
CA SER A 82 4.02 14.20 10.65
C SER A 82 3.94 14.40 9.14
N ARG A 83 4.18 15.64 8.70
CA ARG A 83 4.18 15.97 7.26
C ARG A 83 5.17 15.12 6.47
N ASP A 84 6.36 14.86 7.01
CA ASP A 84 7.41 14.09 6.33
C ASP A 84 7.05 12.61 6.24
N GLU A 85 6.44 12.04 7.29
CA GLU A 85 5.91 10.66 7.26
C GLU A 85 4.78 10.51 6.24
N LEU A 86 3.87 11.47 6.17
CA LEU A 86 2.78 11.47 5.19
C LEU A 86 3.28 11.60 3.75
N GLU A 87 4.30 12.42 3.51
CA GLU A 87 4.91 12.55 2.20
C GLU A 87 5.68 11.29 1.81
N LEU A 88 6.44 10.71 2.74
CA LEU A 88 7.13 9.44 2.55
C LEU A 88 6.16 8.33 2.16
N ALA A 89 5.08 8.17 2.93
CA ALA A 89 4.04 7.19 2.68
C ALA A 89 3.38 7.37 1.30
N LYS A 90 3.14 8.63 0.90
CA LYS A 90 2.55 8.93 -0.41
C LYS A 90 3.50 8.55 -1.54
N LEU A 91 4.79 8.88 -1.41
CA LEU A 91 5.78 8.54 -2.43
C LEU A 91 6.01 7.03 -2.54
N LEU A 92 6.01 6.30 -1.42
CA LEU A 92 6.06 4.83 -1.43
C LEU A 92 4.87 4.26 -2.20
N TRP A 93 3.66 4.72 -1.89
CA TRP A 93 2.44 4.30 -2.59
C TRP A 93 2.48 4.63 -4.09
N GLU A 94 3.06 5.75 -4.48
CA GLU A 94 3.11 6.18 -5.87
C GLU A 94 4.23 5.53 -6.70
N ASN A 95 5.22 4.92 -6.04
CA ASN A 95 6.40 4.36 -6.66
C ASN A 95 6.62 2.88 -6.32
N GLN A 96 5.55 2.14 -6.00
CA GLN A 96 5.60 0.70 -5.69
C GLN A 96 6.29 -0.11 -6.80
N HIS A 97 6.03 0.24 -8.06
CA HIS A 97 6.73 -0.34 -9.21
C HIS A 97 8.26 -0.20 -9.17
N LYS A 98 8.84 0.77 -8.45
CA LYS A 98 10.28 0.94 -8.29
C LYS A 98 10.80 0.28 -7.01
N ILE A 99 10.07 0.41 -5.91
CA ILE A 99 10.36 -0.23 -4.63
C ILE A 99 9.05 -0.45 -3.85
N HIS A 100 8.76 -1.70 -3.51
CA HIS A 100 7.56 -2.05 -2.76
C HIS A 100 7.70 -1.66 -1.28
N PRO A 101 6.61 -1.35 -0.55
CA PRO A 101 6.69 -0.97 0.87
C PRO A 101 7.44 -1.98 1.76
N GLU A 102 7.32 -3.28 1.48
CA GLU A 102 8.08 -4.32 2.19
C GLU A 102 9.59 -4.22 1.92
N GLU A 103 9.98 -4.13 0.65
CA GLU A 103 11.38 -3.95 0.25
C GLU A 103 11.98 -2.66 0.83
N TRP A 104 11.17 -1.61 0.93
CA TRP A 104 11.58 -0.35 1.54
C TRP A 104 11.90 -0.52 3.03
N GLY A 105 11.09 -1.29 3.75
CA GLY A 105 11.34 -1.64 5.15
C GLY A 105 12.69 -2.31 5.32
N ASP A 106 12.96 -3.35 4.53
CA ASP A 106 14.22 -4.09 4.57
C ASP A 106 15.41 -3.23 4.16
N TYR A 107 15.27 -2.43 3.08
CA TYR A 107 16.30 -1.52 2.62
C TYR A 107 16.72 -0.54 3.71
N ILE A 108 15.76 0.09 4.39
CA ILE A 108 16.05 1.04 5.47
C ILE A 108 16.66 0.35 6.69
N LEU A 109 16.15 -0.83 7.06
CA LEU A 109 16.71 -1.59 8.18
C LEU A 109 18.18 -1.96 7.92
N GLN A 110 18.49 -2.45 6.73
CA GLN A 110 19.86 -2.78 6.33
C GLN A 110 20.74 -1.53 6.29
N PHE A 111 20.26 -0.44 5.67
CA PHE A 111 21.00 0.82 5.59
C PHE A 111 21.33 1.39 6.98
N GLU A 112 20.35 1.40 7.89
CA GLU A 112 20.53 1.84 9.27
C GLU A 112 21.53 0.95 10.03
N ALA A 113 21.44 -0.37 9.87
CA ALA A 113 22.33 -1.33 10.50
C ALA A 113 23.79 -1.21 10.01
N ASP A 114 23.99 -1.14 8.69
CA ASP A 114 25.33 -1.06 8.09
C ASP A 114 26.06 0.23 8.45
N ASN A 115 25.32 1.31 8.69
CA ASN A 115 25.88 2.61 9.03
C ASN A 115 25.83 2.92 10.53
N GLY A 116 25.18 2.09 11.35
CA GLY A 116 25.02 2.32 12.78
C GLY A 116 24.25 3.60 13.13
N ILE A 117 23.28 3.99 12.29
CA ILE A 117 22.48 5.21 12.46
C ILE A 117 20.99 4.89 12.51
N LYS A 118 20.19 5.85 12.97
CA LYS A 118 18.73 5.82 12.84
C LYS A 118 18.29 7.03 12.04
N LEU A 119 17.64 6.81 10.90
CA LEU A 119 17.16 7.88 10.05
C LEU A 119 15.83 8.41 10.58
N THR A 120 15.72 9.74 10.60
CA THR A 120 14.45 10.45 10.78
C THR A 120 13.55 10.26 9.56
N ALA A 121 12.25 10.56 9.69
CA ALA A 121 11.31 10.52 8.57
C ALA A 121 11.75 11.42 7.40
N ARG A 122 12.32 12.59 7.70
CA ARG A 122 12.84 13.52 6.70
C ARG A 122 14.00 12.92 5.90
N GLU A 123 14.94 12.27 6.59
CA GLU A 123 16.10 11.65 5.94
C GLU A 123 15.70 10.42 5.12
N ARG A 124 14.76 9.60 5.63
CA ARG A 124 14.16 8.49 4.88
C ARG A 124 13.47 8.98 3.61
N LEU A 125 12.73 10.09 3.70
CA LEU A 125 12.11 10.74 2.56
C LEU A 125 13.16 11.22 1.53
N ASP A 126 14.27 11.80 1.99
CA ASP A 126 15.37 12.22 1.09
C ASP A 126 16.02 11.01 0.40
N VAL A 127 16.22 9.90 1.11
CA VAL A 127 16.73 8.65 0.54
C VAL A 127 15.77 8.11 -0.52
N LEU A 128 14.48 7.95 -0.20
CA LEU A 128 13.49 7.46 -1.16
C LEU A 128 13.47 8.32 -2.42
N THR A 129 13.45 9.65 -2.23
CA THR A 129 13.37 10.61 -3.32
C THR A 129 14.58 10.53 -4.26
N ASN A 130 15.79 10.52 -3.69
CA ASN A 130 17.02 10.62 -4.49
C ASN A 130 17.52 9.28 -5.01
N VAL A 131 17.18 8.17 -4.37
CA VAL A 131 17.62 6.83 -4.78
C VAL A 131 16.58 6.16 -5.67
N PHE A 132 15.28 6.31 -5.40
CA PHE A 132 14.25 5.56 -6.13
C PHE A 132 13.37 6.46 -7.01
N VAL A 133 12.82 7.54 -6.47
CA VAL A 133 11.84 8.36 -7.23
C VAL A 133 12.48 9.02 -8.45
N LYS A 134 13.61 9.71 -8.25
CA LYS A 134 14.32 10.46 -9.30
C LYS A 134 15.20 9.61 -10.21
N VAL A 135 15.41 8.35 -9.88
CA VAL A 135 16.32 7.46 -10.61
C VAL A 135 15.50 6.42 -11.34
N ASP A 136 15.79 6.25 -12.62
CA ASP A 136 15.13 5.24 -13.46
C ASP A 136 15.90 3.92 -13.45
N GLY A 137 15.25 2.84 -13.88
CA GLY A 137 15.83 1.50 -13.93
C GLY A 137 15.57 0.65 -12.68
N HIS A 138 15.08 1.24 -11.59
CA HIS A 138 14.53 0.48 -10.47
C HIS A 138 13.23 -0.21 -10.89
N SER A 139 13.10 -1.46 -10.49
CA SER A 139 11.87 -2.25 -10.63
C SER A 139 11.74 -3.15 -9.42
N SER A 140 10.61 -3.05 -8.74
CA SER A 140 10.24 -4.00 -7.70
C SER A 140 9.79 -5.31 -8.36
N PRO A 141 10.24 -6.49 -7.89
CA PRO A 141 9.70 -7.78 -8.30
C PRO A 141 8.28 -7.99 -7.75
N PHE A 142 7.92 -7.32 -6.66
CA PHE A 142 6.55 -7.30 -6.16
C PHE A 142 5.68 -6.42 -7.06
N GLY A 143 6.19 -5.41 -7.76
CA GLY A 143 5.38 -4.60 -8.68
C GLY A 143 4.44 -3.62 -7.97
N ASP A 144 3.29 -3.30 -8.59
CA ASP A 144 2.39 -2.22 -8.16
C ASP A 144 0.97 -2.75 -7.97
N TYR A 145 0.36 -2.46 -6.82
CA TYR A 145 -1.04 -2.86 -6.58
C TYR A 145 -2.02 -2.02 -7.40
N ARG A 146 -1.58 -0.90 -7.98
CA ARG A 146 -2.45 -0.02 -8.77
C ARG A 146 -2.54 -0.52 -10.20
N LEU A 147 -3.78 -0.64 -10.68
CA LEU A 147 -4.05 -0.99 -12.06
C LEU A 147 -3.78 0.23 -12.96
N LYS A 148 -3.25 -0.03 -14.16
CA LYS A 148 -2.92 0.99 -15.18
C LYS A 148 -4.09 1.24 -16.13
#